data_AF-A0A7S8ESJ2-F1
#
_entry.id   AF-A0A7S8ESJ2-F1
#
_cell.length_a   1.000
_cell.length_b   1.000
_cell.length_c   1.000
_cell.angle_alpha   90.00
_cell.angle_beta   90.00
_cell.angle_gamma   90.00
#
_symmetry.space_group_name_H-M   'P 1'
#
loop_
_entity.id
_entity.type
_entity.pdbx_description
1 polymer ?
#
loop_
_entity_poly.entity_id
_entity_poly.type
_entity_poly.pdbx_seq_one_letter_code
_entity_poly.pdbx_strand_id
1 'polypeptide(L)'
;MADVTGGALARLAFWAKGMVSINDARMEWPGFSYTEAEWARMRTLSAPIGAGTYQIFTFVNAAIFIAIAAAGIFGVFLPLATALFPIPAETSALKFSLLLAACAFLIIGLGLPISMRLSAMMVGGKTLRAALASAPEDGPLAAKVSWQINRIMLIMCGLLVPGILLFIAYDIQAGPIITTLKWLAIALMAVSTITGIRRQGKS
;
A
#
# COMPACT_ATOMS: atom_id res chain seq x y z
N MET A 1 20.11 21.55 6.28
CA MET A 1 19.24 20.41 6.69
C MET A 1 17.90 20.64 6.04
N ALA A 2 17.39 19.69 5.26
CA ALA A 2 16.12 19.86 4.57
C ALA A 2 14.98 19.75 5.58
N ASP A 3 14.30 20.87 5.82
CA ASP A 3 13.12 20.91 6.69
C ASP A 3 12.03 20.01 6.10
N VAL A 4 11.52 19.07 6.89
CA VAL A 4 10.53 18.11 6.40
C VAL A 4 9.23 18.86 6.18
N THR A 5 8.78 18.93 4.92
CA THR A 5 7.49 19.57 4.61
C THR A 5 6.37 18.95 5.44
N GLY A 6 5.40 19.76 5.89
CA GLY A 6 4.28 19.27 6.72
C GLY A 6 3.46 18.15 6.06
N GLY A 7 3.51 18.01 4.73
CA GLY A 7 2.93 16.85 4.02
C GLY A 7 3.74 15.56 4.17
N ALA A 8 5.07 15.64 4.10
CA ALA A 8 5.94 14.49 4.33
C ALA A 8 5.87 14.01 5.79
N LEU A 9 5.77 14.94 6.74
CA LEU A 9 5.61 14.63 8.16
C LEU A 9 4.25 13.97 8.46
N ALA A 10 3.16 14.48 7.87
CA ALA A 10 1.84 13.86 7.99
C ALA A 10 1.82 12.43 7.43
N ARG A 11 2.47 12.20 6.28
CA ARG A 11 2.59 10.85 5.72
C ARG A 11 3.36 9.92 6.65
N LEU A 12 4.47 10.40 7.21
CA LEU A 12 5.26 9.62 8.17
C LEU A 12 4.43 9.29 9.42
N ALA A 13 3.62 10.22 9.92
CA ALA A 13 2.74 10.00 11.06
C ALA A 13 1.66 8.94 10.78
N PHE A 14 1.00 9.00 9.61
CA PHE A 14 0.03 7.96 9.21
C PHE A 14 0.68 6.59 9.02
N TRP A 15 1.87 6.53 8.41
CA TRP A 15 2.64 5.29 8.31
C TRP A 15 3.00 4.74 9.70
N ALA A 16 3.52 5.60 10.57
CA ALA A 16 3.90 5.26 11.94
C ALA A 16 2.71 4.70 12.73
N LYS A 17 1.51 5.27 12.57
CA LYS A 17 0.30 4.76 13.24
C LYS A 17 0.03 3.29 12.90
N GLY A 18 0.17 2.91 11.62
CA GLY A 18 0.04 1.53 11.18
C GLY A 18 1.15 0.64 11.72
N MET A 19 2.41 1.04 11.55
CA MET A 19 3.56 0.23 11.95
C MET A 19 3.68 0.03 13.46
N VAL A 20 3.37 1.06 14.26
CA VAL A 20 3.34 0.95 15.73
C VAL A 20 2.27 -0.05 16.15
N SER A 21 1.10 -0.07 15.52
CA SER A 21 0.05 -1.05 15.84
C SER A 21 0.47 -2.50 15.54
N ILE A 22 1.26 -2.71 14.48
CA ILE A 22 1.83 -4.01 14.11
C ILE A 22 2.89 -4.43 15.15
N ASN A 23 3.78 -3.50 15.51
CA ASN A 23 4.81 -3.73 16.52
C ASN A 23 4.22 -4.02 17.91
N ASP A 24 3.19 -3.28 18.33
CA ASP A 24 2.47 -3.50 19.60
C ASP A 24 1.77 -4.86 19.65
N ALA A 25 1.33 -5.36 18.50
CA ALA A 25 0.81 -6.71 18.36
C ALA A 25 1.92 -7.79 18.34
N ARG A 26 3.18 -7.42 18.57
CA ARG A 26 4.38 -8.29 18.47
C ARG A 26 4.51 -8.97 17.11
N MET A 27 4.02 -8.30 16.08
CA MET A 27 4.19 -8.74 14.70
C MET A 27 5.31 -7.93 14.08
N GLU A 28 6.11 -8.59 13.24
CA GLU A 28 7.13 -7.94 12.43
C GLU A 28 6.75 -8.05 10.97
N TRP A 29 6.96 -6.97 10.22
CA TRP A 29 6.68 -6.97 8.79
C TRP A 29 7.99 -7.10 8.01
N PRO A 30 8.18 -8.19 7.25
CA PRO A 30 9.42 -8.43 6.52
C PRO A 30 9.83 -7.24 5.65
N GLY A 31 11.11 -6.88 5.72
CA GLY A 31 11.70 -5.77 4.98
C GLY A 31 11.47 -4.38 5.57
N PHE A 32 10.80 -4.28 6.72
CA PHE A 32 10.77 -3.07 7.55
C PHE A 32 11.53 -3.31 8.85
N SER A 33 12.54 -2.49 9.11
CA SER A 33 13.32 -2.54 10.34
C SER A 33 13.61 -1.14 10.85
N TYR A 34 13.45 -0.96 12.16
CA TYR A 34 13.64 0.31 12.84
C TYR A 34 14.40 0.11 14.14
N THR A 35 15.23 1.08 14.52
CA THR A 35 15.91 1.13 15.82
C THR A 35 14.92 1.54 16.91
N GLU A 36 15.27 1.32 18.18
CA GLU A 36 14.46 1.77 19.32
C GLU A 36 14.19 3.28 19.28
N ALA A 37 15.17 4.09 18.88
CA ALA A 37 15.00 5.53 18.73
C ALA A 37 13.99 5.89 17.61
N GLU A 38 14.04 5.18 16.49
CA GLU A 38 13.08 5.38 15.38
C GLU A 38 11.67 4.93 15.79
N TRP A 39 11.54 3.85 16.56
CA TRP A 39 10.26 3.41 17.14
C TRP A 39 9.70 4.42 18.13
N ALA A 40 10.52 4.93 19.04
CA ALA A 40 10.11 5.98 19.97
C ALA A 40 9.60 7.21 19.21
N ARG A 41 10.31 7.61 18.14
CA ARG A 41 9.88 8.74 17.30
C ARG A 41 8.57 8.46 16.57
N MET A 42 8.41 7.27 15.99
CA MET A 42 7.15 6.87 15.34
C MET A 42 5.96 6.85 16.32
N ARG A 43 6.17 6.46 17.58
CA ARG A 43 5.13 6.56 18.63
C ARG A 43 4.74 8.01 18.88
N THR A 44 5.72 8.92 19.02
CA THR A 44 5.46 10.36 19.19
C THR A 44 4.68 10.94 18.00
N LEU A 45 5.07 10.61 16.77
CA LEU A 45 4.41 11.13 15.56
C LEU A 45 2.99 10.58 15.37
N SER A 46 2.72 9.35 15.83
CA SER A 46 1.42 8.71 15.65
C SER A 46 0.44 8.96 16.80
N ALA A 47 0.90 9.42 17.96
CA ALA A 47 0.07 9.72 19.13
C ALA A 47 -1.09 10.70 18.85
N PRO A 48 -0.91 11.77 18.05
CA PRO A 48 -2.01 12.69 17.72
C PRO A 48 -3.08 12.08 16.79
N ILE A 49 -2.80 10.92 16.18
CA ILE A 49 -3.72 10.28 15.23
C ILE A 49 -4.65 9.33 15.99
N GLY A 50 -5.89 9.77 16.18
CA GLY A 50 -6.98 8.92 16.68
C GLY A 50 -7.37 7.81 15.71
N ALA A 51 -8.03 6.76 16.21
CA ALA A 51 -8.46 5.61 15.41
C ALA A 51 -9.40 6.02 14.25
N GLY A 52 -10.33 6.96 14.50
CA GLY A 52 -11.24 7.47 13.47
C GLY A 52 -10.51 8.18 12.32
N THR A 53 -9.55 9.05 12.63
CA THR A 53 -8.72 9.74 11.62
C THR A 53 -7.88 8.75 10.80
N TYR A 54 -7.32 7.74 11.45
CA TYR A 54 -6.60 6.67 10.76
C TYR A 54 -7.51 5.86 9.83
N GLN A 55 -8.73 5.56 10.27
CA GLN A 55 -9.72 4.85 9.44
C GLN A 55 -10.12 5.68 8.21
N ILE A 56 -10.32 6.99 8.37
CA ILE A 56 -10.58 7.91 7.25
C ILE A 56 -9.39 7.90 6.28
N PHE A 57 -8.16 7.97 6.79
CA PHE A 57 -6.95 7.83 5.95
C PHE A 57 -6.95 6.53 5.17
N THR A 58 -7.28 5.40 5.78
CA THR A 58 -7.35 4.10 5.10
C THR A 58 -8.40 4.08 3.99
N PHE A 59 -9.60 4.62 4.24
CA PHE A 59 -10.65 4.70 3.21
C PHE A 59 -10.28 5.63 2.06
N VAL A 60 -9.75 6.81 2.35
CA VAL A 60 -9.27 7.76 1.34
C VAL A 60 -8.14 7.14 0.52
N ASN A 61 -7.20 6.45 1.19
CA ASN A 61 -6.11 5.75 0.51
C ASN A 61 -6.60 4.66 -0.42
N ALA A 62 -7.55 3.84 0.03
CA ALA A 62 -8.16 2.83 -0.81
C ALA A 62 -8.87 3.45 -2.02
N ALA A 63 -9.67 4.50 -1.82
CA ALA A 63 -10.38 5.18 -2.90
C ALA A 63 -9.44 5.79 -3.95
N ILE A 64 -8.37 6.47 -3.51
CA ILE A 64 -7.37 7.05 -4.41
C ILE A 64 -6.62 5.95 -5.15
N PHE A 65 -6.24 4.87 -4.46
CA PHE A 65 -5.56 3.74 -5.11
C PHE A 65 -6.45 3.08 -6.18
N ILE A 66 -7.74 2.88 -5.89
CA ILE A 66 -8.72 2.35 -6.85
C ILE A 66 -8.86 3.30 -8.05
N ALA A 67 -8.90 4.62 -7.82
CA ALA A 67 -8.96 5.60 -8.90
C ALA A 67 -7.70 5.57 -9.79
N ILE A 68 -6.50 5.47 -9.19
CA ILE A 68 -5.24 5.32 -9.93
C ILE A 68 -5.24 4.01 -10.74
N ALA A 69 -5.71 2.91 -10.14
CA ALA A 69 -5.82 1.63 -10.84
C ALA A 69 -6.80 1.70 -12.01
N ALA A 70 -7.99 2.28 -11.81
CA ALA A 70 -8.96 2.48 -12.88
C ALA A 70 -8.38 3.35 -14.00
N ALA A 71 -7.69 4.45 -13.67
CA ALA A 71 -7.03 5.30 -14.66
C ALA A 71 -5.93 4.54 -15.44
N GLY A 72 -5.14 3.70 -14.77
CA GLY A 72 -4.15 2.85 -15.43
C GLY A 72 -4.80 1.80 -16.36
N ILE A 73 -5.90 1.19 -15.95
CA ILE A 73 -6.59 0.19 -16.79
C ILE A 73 -7.28 0.86 -17.99
N PHE A 74 -8.13 1.85 -17.76
CA PHE A 74 -8.92 2.48 -18.82
C PHE A 74 -8.12 3.46 -19.68
N GLY A 75 -7.13 4.15 -19.09
CA GLY A 75 -6.32 5.15 -19.79
C GLY A 75 -5.04 4.60 -20.43
N VAL A 76 -4.52 3.45 -19.97
CA VAL A 76 -3.25 2.90 -20.46
C VAL A 76 -3.41 1.48 -20.97
N PHE A 77 -3.85 0.54 -20.13
CA PHE A 77 -3.90 -0.87 -20.51
C PHE A 77 -4.84 -1.13 -21.67
N LEU A 78 -6.11 -0.75 -21.57
CA LEU A 78 -7.11 -1.03 -22.59
C LEU A 78 -6.77 -0.35 -23.93
N PRO A 79 -6.40 0.94 -24.00
CA PRO A 79 -5.98 1.57 -25.24
C PRO A 79 -4.76 0.86 -25.87
N LEU A 80 -3.73 0.56 -25.08
CA LEU A 80 -2.55 -0.15 -25.58
C LEU A 80 -2.90 -1.56 -26.06
N ALA A 81 -3.74 -2.28 -25.32
CA ALA A 81 -4.19 -3.61 -25.71
C ALA A 81 -4.97 -3.54 -27.03
N THR A 82 -5.89 -2.59 -27.18
CA THR A 82 -6.64 -2.43 -28.44
C THR A 82 -5.75 -2.04 -29.63
N ALA A 83 -4.72 -1.23 -29.40
CA ALA A 83 -3.81 -0.79 -30.45
C ALA A 83 -2.78 -1.87 -30.86
N LEU A 84 -2.23 -2.60 -29.88
CA LEU A 84 -1.22 -3.65 -30.12
C LEU A 84 -1.86 -4.98 -30.54
N PHE A 85 -3.10 -5.21 -30.11
CA PHE A 85 -3.84 -6.47 -30.27
C PHE A 85 -5.25 -6.20 -30.82
N PRO A 86 -5.38 -5.66 -32.05
CA PRO A 86 -6.67 -5.27 -32.63
C PRO A 86 -7.60 -6.47 -32.85
N ILE A 87 -7.04 -7.68 -32.98
CA ILE A 87 -7.79 -8.93 -33.07
C ILE A 87 -7.42 -9.78 -31.82
N PRO A 88 -8.24 -9.72 -30.74
CA PRO A 88 -7.93 -10.43 -29.50
C PRO A 88 -7.79 -11.94 -29.66
N ALA A 89 -8.55 -12.54 -30.60
CA ALA A 89 -8.54 -13.97 -30.86
C ALA A 89 -7.20 -14.49 -31.39
N GLU A 90 -6.40 -13.64 -32.03
CA GLU A 90 -5.08 -14.00 -32.59
C GLU A 90 -3.93 -13.65 -31.63
N THR A 91 -4.24 -13.06 -30.49
CA THR A 91 -3.24 -12.57 -29.54
C THR A 91 -2.72 -13.70 -28.69
N SER A 92 -1.40 -13.90 -28.69
CA SER A 92 -0.82 -14.89 -27.79
C SER A 92 -1.04 -14.50 -26.33
N ALA A 93 -1.44 -15.49 -25.52
CA ALA A 93 -1.66 -15.29 -24.09
C ALA A 93 -0.45 -14.67 -23.39
N LEU A 94 0.76 -15.03 -23.81
CA LEU A 94 2.00 -14.46 -23.27
C LEU A 94 2.13 -12.95 -23.53
N LYS A 95 1.86 -12.47 -24.76
CA LYS A 95 1.97 -11.05 -25.10
C LYS A 95 0.94 -10.22 -24.33
N PHE A 96 -0.30 -10.69 -24.26
CA PHE A 96 -1.35 -10.06 -23.46
C PHE A 96 -0.96 -10.01 -21.98
N SER A 97 -0.48 -11.14 -21.45
CA SER A 97 -0.13 -11.25 -20.03
C SER A 97 1.07 -10.39 -19.68
N LEU A 98 2.06 -10.24 -20.56
CA LEU A 98 3.20 -9.33 -20.37
C LEU A 98 2.76 -7.87 -20.32
N LEU A 99 1.82 -7.46 -21.18
CA LEU A 99 1.26 -6.11 -21.14
C LEU A 99 0.49 -5.88 -19.82
N LEU A 100 -0.32 -6.85 -19.41
CA LEU A 100 -1.08 -6.78 -18.15
C LEU A 100 -0.14 -6.72 -16.94
N ALA A 101 0.89 -7.57 -16.95
CA ALA A 101 1.98 -7.61 -15.98
C ALA A 101 2.70 -6.27 -15.84
N ALA A 102 3.12 -5.66 -16.96
CA ALA A 102 3.78 -4.37 -16.96
C ALA A 102 2.86 -3.27 -16.42
N CYS A 103 1.59 -3.28 -16.80
CA CYS A 103 0.61 -2.33 -16.30
C CYS A 103 0.36 -2.50 -14.79
N ALA A 104 0.19 -3.74 -14.31
CA ALA A 104 0.02 -4.06 -12.90
C ALA A 104 1.26 -3.66 -12.07
N PHE A 105 2.47 -3.90 -12.59
CA PHE A 105 3.71 -3.48 -11.94
C PHE A 105 3.75 -1.95 -11.74
N LEU A 106 3.37 -1.18 -12.76
CA LEU A 106 3.32 0.29 -12.67
C LEU A 106 2.22 0.78 -11.72
N ILE A 107 1.00 0.25 -11.87
CA ILE A 107 -0.15 0.64 -11.05
C ILE A 107 0.09 0.31 -9.58
N ILE A 108 0.52 -0.91 -9.27
CA ILE A 108 0.71 -1.35 -7.88
C ILE A 108 1.99 -0.74 -7.32
N GLY A 109 3.11 -0.86 -8.05
CA GLY A 109 4.43 -0.41 -7.61
C GLY A 109 4.52 1.09 -7.36
N LEU A 110 3.84 1.92 -8.15
CA LEU A 110 3.85 3.38 -8.00
C LEU A 110 2.56 3.93 -7.40
N GLY A 111 1.41 3.31 -7.70
CA GLY A 111 0.10 3.81 -7.26
C GLY A 111 -0.10 3.74 -5.75
N LEU A 112 0.44 2.72 -5.06
CA LEU A 112 0.33 2.65 -3.60
C LEU A 112 1.14 3.77 -2.91
N PRO A 113 2.44 4.00 -3.23
CA PRO A 113 3.15 5.16 -2.69
C PRO A 113 2.50 6.51 -3.00
N ILE A 114 1.94 6.68 -4.20
CA ILE A 114 1.26 7.92 -4.62
C ILE A 114 -0.04 8.10 -3.83
N SER A 115 -0.89 7.07 -3.74
CA SER A 115 -2.14 7.14 -2.99
C SER A 115 -1.92 7.47 -1.52
N MET A 116 -0.89 6.90 -0.89
CA MET A 116 -0.55 7.21 0.49
C MET A 116 -0.14 8.68 0.69
N ARG A 117 0.64 9.23 -0.26
CA ARG A 117 1.03 10.65 -0.23
C ARG A 117 -0.19 11.56 -0.36
N LEU A 118 -1.05 11.30 -1.33
CA LEU A 118 -2.26 12.08 -1.56
C LEU A 118 -3.23 11.99 -0.38
N SER A 119 -3.40 10.79 0.20
CA SER A 119 -4.25 10.57 1.37
C SER A 119 -3.74 11.32 2.59
N ALA A 120 -2.43 11.29 2.85
CA ALA A 120 -1.83 12.05 3.93
C ALA A 120 -1.98 13.57 3.72
N MET A 121 -1.97 14.03 2.47
CA MET A 121 -2.23 15.43 2.13
C MET A 121 -3.68 15.84 2.42
N MET A 122 -4.64 14.99 2.06
CA MET A 122 -6.07 15.23 2.22
C MET A 122 -6.54 15.11 3.67
N VAL A 123 -6.08 14.07 4.38
CA VAL A 123 -6.53 13.76 5.75
C VAL A 123 -5.67 14.45 6.80
N GLY A 124 -4.41 14.76 6.49
CA GLY A 124 -3.53 15.51 7.38
C GLY A 124 -3.83 17.00 7.40
N GLY A 125 -5.04 17.40 7.80
CA GLY A 125 -5.49 18.80 7.83
C GLY A 125 -4.62 19.72 8.71
N LYS A 126 -4.95 21.03 8.72
CA LYS A 126 -4.18 22.05 9.45
C LYS A 126 -3.95 21.70 10.92
N THR A 127 -4.96 21.17 11.60
CA THR A 127 -4.90 20.79 13.01
C THR A 127 -3.90 19.66 13.27
N LEU A 128 -3.90 18.61 12.43
CA LEU A 128 -2.93 17.52 12.58
C LEU A 128 -1.51 18.01 12.28
N ARG A 129 -1.34 18.82 11.22
CA ARG A 129 -0.03 19.39 10.90
C ARG A 129 0.52 20.29 12.02
N ALA A 130 -0.34 21.05 12.69
CA ALA A 130 0.06 21.86 13.84
C ALA A 130 0.44 21.02 15.07
N ALA A 131 -0.19 19.86 15.25
CA ALA A 131 0.13 18.93 16.33
C ALA A 131 1.42 18.12 16.09
N LEU A 132 1.91 18.08 14.84
CA LEU A 132 3.15 17.38 14.49
C LEU A 132 4.35 18.32 14.68
N ALA A 133 5.01 18.21 15.83
CA ALA A 133 6.26 18.90 16.09
C ALA A 133 7.39 18.26 15.27
N SER A 134 7.97 18.99 14.32
CA SER A 134 9.12 18.55 13.53
C SER A 134 10.35 18.35 14.42
N ALA A 135 11.15 17.34 14.12
CA ALA A 135 12.43 17.06 14.77
C ALA A 135 13.52 16.73 13.72
N PRO A 136 14.81 16.97 14.01
CA PRO A 136 15.90 16.75 13.06
C PRO A 136 15.97 15.33 12.47
N GLU A 137 15.55 14.32 13.24
CA GLU A 137 15.52 12.91 12.86
C GLU A 137 14.39 12.55 11.87
N ASP A 138 13.40 13.43 11.67
CA ASP A 138 12.22 13.13 10.83
C ASP A 138 12.58 13.01 9.35
N GLY A 139 13.55 13.80 8.87
CA GLY A 139 13.97 13.78 7.48
C GLY A 139 14.57 12.43 7.07
N PRO A 140 15.63 11.98 7.77
CA PRO A 140 16.21 10.65 7.56
C PRO A 140 15.18 9.52 7.73
N LEU A 141 14.31 9.60 8.75
CA LEU A 141 13.28 8.60 9.00
C LEU A 141 12.25 8.54 7.86
N ALA A 142 11.77 9.68 7.38
CA ALA A 142 10.84 9.75 6.25
C ALA A 142 11.46 9.22 4.94
N ALA A 143 12.75 9.47 4.72
CA ALA A 143 13.49 8.94 3.59
C ALA A 143 13.62 7.41 3.68
N LYS A 144 14.01 6.88 4.85
CA LYS A 144 14.09 5.44 5.12
C LYS A 144 12.75 4.73 4.91
N VAL A 145 11.66 5.27 5.46
CA VAL A 145 10.31 4.74 5.27
C VAL A 145 9.93 4.72 3.79
N SER A 146 10.20 5.81 3.06
CA SER A 146 9.91 5.88 1.62
C SER A 146 10.68 4.83 0.83
N TRP A 147 11.96 4.64 1.17
CA TRP A 147 12.80 3.64 0.53
C TRP A 147 12.31 2.22 0.83
N GLN A 148 11.98 1.91 2.08
CA GLN A 148 11.46 0.59 2.48
C GLN A 148 10.13 0.29 1.77
N ILE A 149 9.19 1.25 1.73
CA ILE A 149 7.92 1.10 1.01
C ILE A 149 8.17 0.83 -0.46
N ASN A 150 8.94 1.69 -1.14
CA ASN A 150 9.21 1.53 -2.57
C ASN A 150 9.88 0.19 -2.87
N ARG A 151 10.87 -0.20 -2.06
CA ARG A 151 11.59 -1.47 -2.23
C ARG A 151 10.65 -2.66 -2.10
N ILE A 152 9.83 -2.73 -1.04
CA ILE A 152 8.92 -3.85 -0.83
C ILE A 152 7.87 -3.90 -1.92
N MET A 153 7.34 -2.76 -2.35
CA MET A 153 6.38 -2.72 -3.45
C MET A 153 7.00 -3.23 -4.75
N LEU A 154 8.23 -2.83 -5.07
CA LEU A 154 8.94 -3.32 -6.25
C LEU A 154 9.24 -4.83 -6.15
N ILE A 155 9.65 -5.33 -4.98
CA ILE A 155 9.92 -6.77 -4.77
C ILE A 155 8.62 -7.56 -4.86
N MET A 156 7.56 -7.14 -4.18
CA MET A 156 6.27 -7.83 -4.19
C MET A 156 5.69 -7.84 -5.60
N CYS A 157 5.69 -6.71 -6.32
CA CYS A 157 5.25 -6.66 -7.70
C CYS A 157 6.16 -7.48 -8.62
N GLY A 158 7.48 -7.38 -8.43
CA GLY A 158 8.49 -8.10 -9.20
C GLY A 158 8.52 -9.60 -8.94
N LEU A 159 7.91 -10.10 -7.86
CA LEU A 159 7.69 -11.52 -7.61
C LEU A 159 6.29 -11.96 -8.09
N LEU A 160 5.27 -11.16 -7.78
CA LEU A 160 3.87 -11.43 -8.13
C LEU A 160 3.69 -11.51 -9.65
N VAL A 161 4.26 -10.55 -10.39
CA VAL A 161 4.09 -10.43 -11.83
C VAL A 161 4.72 -11.62 -12.58
N PRO A 162 6.02 -11.97 -12.38
CA PRO A 162 6.59 -13.17 -12.96
C PRO A 162 5.91 -14.45 -12.49
N GLY A 163 5.49 -14.51 -11.22
CA GLY A 163 4.71 -15.65 -10.71
C GLY A 163 3.43 -15.87 -11.51
N ILE A 164 2.64 -14.81 -11.73
CA ILE A 164 1.42 -14.89 -12.55
C ILE A 164 1.76 -15.28 -14.00
N LEU A 165 2.83 -14.73 -14.57
CA LEU A 165 3.26 -15.07 -15.94
C LEU A 165 3.67 -16.54 -16.07
N LEU A 166 4.34 -17.12 -15.08
CA LEU A 166 4.67 -18.54 -15.05
C LEU A 166 3.40 -19.39 -14.99
N PHE A 167 2.44 -19.03 -14.14
CA PHE A 167 1.16 -19.73 -14.07
C PHE A 167 0.42 -19.74 -15.41
N ILE A 168 0.44 -18.62 -16.15
CA ILE A 168 -0.18 -18.53 -17.47
C ILE A 168 0.63 -19.30 -18.52
N ALA A 169 1.96 -19.17 -18.52
CA ALA A 169 2.83 -19.82 -19.51
C ALA A 169 2.81 -21.36 -19.41
N TYR A 170 2.64 -21.89 -18.20
CA TYR A 170 2.60 -23.32 -17.93
C TYR A 170 1.17 -23.88 -17.75
N ASP A 171 0.14 -23.08 -18.02
CA ASP A 171 -1.28 -23.43 -17.86
C ASP A 171 -1.58 -24.08 -16.49
N ILE A 172 -0.99 -23.51 -15.43
CA ILE A 172 -1.17 -24.03 -14.08
C ILE A 172 -2.62 -23.75 -13.66
N GLN A 173 -3.40 -24.80 -13.43
CA GLN A 173 -4.77 -24.70 -12.94
C GLN A 173 -4.82 -24.12 -11.52
N ALA A 174 -4.84 -22.80 -11.43
CA ALA A 174 -4.93 -22.08 -10.16
C ALA A 174 -6.35 -22.03 -9.58
N GLY A 175 -7.38 -22.51 -10.30
CA GLY A 175 -8.79 -22.43 -9.89
C GLY A 175 -9.06 -22.88 -8.44
N PRO A 176 -8.61 -24.08 -8.04
CA PRO A 176 -8.76 -24.56 -6.66
C PRO A 176 -7.98 -23.72 -5.63
N ILE A 177 -6.77 -23.28 -6.00
CA ILE A 177 -5.89 -22.46 -5.14
C ILE A 177 -6.53 -21.08 -4.91
N ILE A 178 -6.95 -20.40 -5.98
CA ILE A 178 -7.60 -19.09 -5.93
C ILE A 178 -8.91 -19.16 -5.15
N THR A 179 -9.69 -20.22 -5.33
CA THR A 179 -10.95 -20.40 -4.59
C THR A 179 -10.69 -20.54 -3.09
N THR A 180 -9.72 -21.36 -2.71
CA THR A 180 -9.30 -21.52 -1.32
C THR A 180 -8.78 -20.21 -0.74
N LEU A 181 -7.92 -19.48 -1.48
CA LEU A 181 -7.38 -18.19 -1.06
C LEU A 181 -8.47 -17.13 -0.88
N LYS A 182 -9.48 -17.08 -1.76
CA LYS A 182 -10.63 -16.16 -1.63
C LYS A 182 -11.39 -16.40 -0.33
N TRP A 183 -11.75 -17.66 -0.05
CA TRP A 183 -12.45 -18.00 1.18
C TRP A 183 -11.62 -17.72 2.43
N LEU A 184 -10.32 -18.03 2.38
CA LEU A 184 -9.39 -17.71 3.44
C LEU A 184 -9.32 -16.19 3.69
N ALA A 185 -9.22 -15.38 2.63
CA ALA A 185 -9.16 -13.93 2.74
C ALA A 185 -10.45 -13.35 3.34
N ILE A 186 -11.63 -13.82 2.91
CA ILE A 186 -12.92 -13.41 3.49
C ILE A 186 -12.98 -13.77 4.98
N ALA A 187 -12.59 -14.99 5.34
CA ALA A 187 -12.56 -15.43 6.73
C ALA A 187 -11.61 -14.58 7.58
N LEU A 188 -10.40 -14.32 7.08
CA LEU A 188 -9.40 -13.48 7.76
C LEU A 188 -9.87 -12.03 7.91
N MET A 189 -10.51 -11.44 6.89
CA MET A 189 -11.10 -10.10 6.99
C MET A 189 -12.24 -10.05 8.00
N ALA A 190 -13.09 -11.08 8.05
CA ALA A 190 -14.15 -11.17 9.05
C ALA A 190 -13.57 -11.27 10.46
N VAL A 191 -12.57 -12.13 10.67
CA VAL A 191 -11.87 -12.28 11.96
C VAL A 191 -11.19 -10.98 12.37
N SER A 192 -10.48 -10.31 11.44
CA SER A 192 -9.82 -9.03 11.68
C SER A 192 -10.81 -7.93 12.09
N THR A 193 -11.96 -7.87 11.40
CA THR A 193 -13.03 -6.90 11.71
C THR A 193 -13.62 -7.17 13.10
N ILE A 194 -13.92 -8.43 13.42
CA ILE A 194 -14.48 -8.84 14.72
C ILE A 194 -13.49 -8.57 15.86
N THR A 195 -12.20 -8.89 15.66
CA THR A 195 -11.16 -8.61 16.67
C THR A 195 -10.91 -7.12 16.84
N GLY A 196 -10.97 -6.33 15.77
CA GLY A 196 -10.93 -4.88 15.81
C GLY A 196 -12.06 -4.27 16.64
N ILE A 197 -13.31 -4.69 16.39
CA ILE A 197 -14.49 -4.24 17.14
C ILE A 197 -14.39 -4.63 18.63
N ARG A 198 -13.97 -5.86 18.93
CA ARG A 198 -13.81 -6.33 20.31
C ARG A 198 -12.73 -5.59 21.11
N ARG A 199 -11.67 -5.13 20.45
CA ARG A 199 -10.62 -4.33 21.10
C ARG A 199 -11.07 -2.90 21.36
N GLN A 200 -11.92 -2.32 20.51
CA GLN A 200 -12.46 -0.98 20.72
C GLN A 200 -13.48 -0.91 21.86
N GLY A 201 -14.27 -1.98 22.09
CA GLY A 201 -15.23 -2.03 23.20
C GLY A 201 -14.62 -2.29 24.59
N LYS A 202 -13.29 -2.44 24.69
CA LYS A 202 -12.55 -2.67 25.95
C LYS A 202 -11.65 -1.48 26.34
N SER A 203 -11.64 -0.42 25.55
CA SER A 203 -10.95 0.85 25.83
C SER A 203 -11.95 1.94 26.17
#